data_AF-A0A1W1V7Y1-F1
#
_entry.id   AF-A0A1W1V7Y1-F1
#
_cell.length_a   1.000
_cell.length_b   1.000
_cell.length_c   1.000
_cell.angle_alpha   90.00
_cell.angle_beta   90.00
_cell.angle_gamma   90.00
#
_symmetry.space_group_name_H-M   'P 1'
#
loop_
_entity.id
_entity.type
_entity.pdbx_description
1 polymer ?
#
loop_
_entity_poly.entity_id
_entity_poly.type
_entity_poly.pdbx_seq_one_letter_code
_entity_poly.pdbx_strand_id
1 'polypeptide(L)'
;MKYIEKSIEDEQTGATCSYHEITTLNVDFINDNAVVVVACYVSAKAKAAGKNALSFNSFNLSPLPEDRNAVGYDWALTQLIQALPEGFTPEDYPGYINPHALAGGKIKDTAA
;
A
#
# COMPACT_ATOMS: atom_id res chain seq x y z
N MET A 1 -4.34 -2.46 14.78
CA MET A 1 -4.17 -2.67 13.33
C MET A 1 -2.76 -2.25 12.96
N LYS A 2 -2.22 -2.60 11.79
CA LYS A 2 -0.89 -2.16 11.35
C LYS A 2 -0.99 -1.22 10.14
N TYR A 3 0.00 -0.36 9.94
CA TYR A 3 0.08 0.55 8.80
C TYR A 3 1.53 0.62 8.29
N ILE A 4 1.72 1.11 7.06
CA ILE A 4 3.03 1.39 6.49
C ILE A 4 3.35 2.87 6.74
N GLU A 5 4.48 3.14 7.38
CA GLU A 5 5.08 4.47 7.47
C GLU A 5 6.11 4.64 6.37
N LYS A 6 5.83 5.58 5.47
CA LYS A 6 6.75 6.01 4.41
C LYS A 6 6.32 7.38 3.89
N SER A 7 7.23 8.34 3.86
CA SER A 7 6.96 9.62 3.21
C SER A 7 7.03 9.46 1.70
N ILE A 8 5.91 9.73 1.01
CA ILE A 8 5.83 9.81 -0.45
C ILE A 8 5.00 11.04 -0.82
N GLU A 9 5.20 11.54 -2.04
CA GLU A 9 4.28 12.50 -2.63
C GLU A 9 3.05 11.75 -3.16
N ASP A 10 1.87 12.26 -2.84
CA ASP A 10 0.63 11.78 -3.39
C ASP A 10 0.41 12.37 -4.79
N GLU A 11 0.41 11.53 -5.82
CA GLU A 11 0.33 11.98 -7.22
C GLU A 11 -0.99 12.70 -7.56
N GLN A 12 -2.07 12.44 -6.81
CA GLN A 12 -3.38 13.08 -7.05
C GLN A 12 -3.45 14.50 -6.50
N THR A 13 -2.76 14.78 -5.39
CA THR A 13 -2.88 16.04 -4.65
C THR A 13 -1.58 16.86 -4.61
N GLY A 14 -0.44 16.27 -4.95
CA GLY A 14 0.90 16.84 -4.77
C GLY A 14 1.31 16.99 -3.29
N ALA A 15 0.49 16.50 -2.35
CA ALA A 15 0.76 16.59 -0.93
C ALA A 15 1.60 15.41 -0.44
N THR A 16 2.45 15.64 0.56
CA THR A 16 3.18 14.54 1.20
C THR A 16 2.25 13.75 2.13
N CYS A 17 2.20 12.43 1.94
CA CYS A 17 1.57 11.47 2.85
C CYS A 17 2.64 10.60 3.51
N SER A 18 2.40 10.20 4.78
CA SER A 18 3.36 9.43 5.57
C SER A 18 2.75 8.21 6.27
N TYR A 19 1.43 8.07 6.26
CA TYR A 19 0.69 6.98 6.87
C TYR A 19 -0.16 6.29 5.80
N HIS A 20 -0.02 4.98 5.67
CA HIS A 20 -0.69 4.18 4.64
C HIS A 20 -1.31 2.94 5.27
N GLU A 21 -2.64 2.82 5.24
CA GLU A 21 -3.34 1.66 5.79
C GLU A 21 -4.11 0.89 4.72
N ILE A 22 -4.08 -0.43 4.79
CA ILE A 22 -4.88 -1.27 3.91
C ILE A 22 -6.34 -1.17 4.37
N THR A 23 -7.22 -0.78 3.46
CA THR A 23 -8.66 -0.69 3.70
C THR A 23 -9.42 -1.86 3.08
N THR A 24 -8.90 -2.45 2.01
CA THR A 24 -9.48 -3.61 1.33
C THR A 24 -8.39 -4.56 0.85
N LEU A 25 -8.62 -5.86 0.98
CA LEU A 25 -7.84 -6.93 0.36
C LEU A 25 -8.83 -7.89 -0.32
N ASN A 26 -8.84 -7.91 -1.64
CA ASN A 26 -9.63 -8.84 -2.44
C ASN A 26 -8.71 -9.90 -3.02
N VAL A 27 -8.99 -11.17 -2.78
CA VAL A 27 -8.14 -12.29 -3.21
C VAL A 27 -8.85 -13.08 -4.30
N ASP A 28 -8.19 -13.25 -5.44
CA ASP A 28 -8.63 -14.09 -6.54
C ASP A 28 -7.75 -15.34 -6.64
N PHE A 29 -8.25 -16.43 -6.06
CA PHE A 29 -7.54 -17.72 -6.05
C PHE A 29 -7.60 -18.47 -7.40
N ILE A 30 -8.43 -18.02 -8.34
CA ILE A 30 -8.50 -18.62 -9.69
C ILE A 30 -7.43 -18.00 -10.58
N ASN A 31 -7.27 -16.67 -10.50
CA ASN A 31 -6.33 -15.91 -11.31
C ASN A 31 -4.98 -15.62 -10.62
N ASP A 32 -4.74 -16.24 -9.45
CA ASP A 32 -3.48 -16.17 -8.70
C ASP A 32 -3.02 -14.73 -8.39
N ASN A 33 -3.96 -13.88 -7.96
CA ASN A 33 -3.66 -12.50 -7.59
C ASN A 33 -4.51 -11.98 -6.42
N ALA A 34 -4.10 -10.85 -5.88
CA ALA A 34 -4.90 -10.07 -4.94
C ALA A 34 -4.84 -8.58 -5.26
N VAL A 35 -5.96 -7.88 -5.10
CA VAL A 35 -6.04 -6.43 -5.22
C VAL A 35 -6.16 -5.82 -3.84
N VAL A 36 -5.25 -4.91 -3.51
CA VAL A 36 -5.20 -4.20 -2.23
C VAL A 36 -5.50 -2.73 -2.43
N VAL A 37 -6.40 -2.18 -1.63
CA VAL A 37 -6.68 -0.74 -1.60
C VAL A 37 -6.07 -0.15 -0.34
N VAL A 38 -5.20 0.84 -0.53
CA VAL A 38 -4.47 1.53 0.55
C VAL A 38 -4.97 2.97 0.64
N ALA A 39 -5.38 3.37 1.83
CA ALA A 39 -5.69 4.77 2.14
C ALA A 39 -4.43 5.50 2.60
N CYS A 40 -4.14 6.64 1.98
CA CYS A 40 -2.96 7.44 2.24
C CYS A 40 -3.35 8.70 3.02
N TYR A 41 -2.75 8.91 4.18
CA TYR A 41 -3.01 10.07 5.05
C TYR A 41 -1.75 10.91 5.20
N VAL A 42 -1.94 12.22 5.43
CA VAL A 42 -0.86 13.16 5.72
C VAL A 42 0.04 12.63 6.85
N SER A 43 -0.55 12.08 7.91
CA SER A 43 0.17 11.50 9.04
C SER A 43 -0.71 10.59 9.91
N ALA A 44 -0.07 9.80 10.77
CA ALA A 44 -0.76 9.04 11.82
C ALA A 44 -1.62 9.94 12.73
N LYS A 45 -1.13 11.15 13.05
CA LYS A 45 -1.87 12.15 13.83
C LYS A 45 -3.15 12.61 13.10
N ALA A 46 -3.07 12.83 11.78
CA ALA A 46 -4.22 13.24 10.99
C ALA A 46 -5.30 12.16 10.95
N LYS A 47 -4.90 10.89 10.75
CA LYS A 47 -5.81 9.74 10.84
C LYS A 47 -6.46 9.67 12.23
N ALA A 48 -5.66 9.69 13.30
CA ALA A 48 -6.17 9.62 14.67
C ALA A 48 -7.16 10.76 15.01
N ALA A 49 -6.99 11.93 14.39
CA ALA A 49 -7.90 13.07 14.53
C ALA A 49 -9.16 12.97 13.64
N GLY A 50 -9.41 11.84 12.98
CA GLY A 50 -10.57 11.62 12.12
C GLY A 50 -10.58 12.44 10.83
N LYS A 51 -9.40 12.83 10.32
CA LYS A 51 -9.28 13.51 9.03
C LYS A 51 -9.40 12.51 7.89
N ASN A 52 -9.84 13.00 6.73
CA ASN A 52 -9.95 12.18 5.51
C ASN A 52 -8.56 11.79 4.98
N ALA A 53 -8.51 10.65 4.29
CA ALA A 53 -7.37 10.29 3.46
C ALA A 53 -7.19 11.30 2.32
N LEU A 54 -5.95 11.49 1.88
CA LEU A 54 -5.61 12.27 0.69
C LEU A 54 -6.03 11.52 -0.57
N SER A 55 -5.80 10.21 -0.61
CA SER A 55 -6.11 9.34 -1.75
C SER A 55 -6.33 7.90 -1.31
N PHE A 56 -6.84 7.12 -2.26
CA PHE A 56 -6.96 5.67 -2.17
C PHE A 56 -6.30 5.05 -3.40
N ASN A 57 -5.23 4.29 -3.18
CA ASN A 57 -4.44 3.69 -4.24
C ASN A 57 -4.66 2.18 -4.28
N SER A 58 -4.85 1.64 -5.47
CA SER A 58 -5.06 0.20 -5.68
C SER A 58 -3.78 -0.45 -6.22
N PHE A 59 -3.37 -1.55 -5.59
CA PHE A 59 -2.16 -2.30 -5.93
C PHE A 59 -2.54 -3.74 -6.26
N ASN A 60 -1.98 -4.27 -7.34
CA ASN A 60 -2.09 -5.69 -7.66
C ASN A 60 -0.90 -6.45 -7.05
N LEU A 61 -1.18 -7.51 -6.30
CA LEU A 61 -0.20 -8.40 -5.70
C LEU A 61 -0.30 -9.76 -6.37
N SER A 62 0.77 -10.14 -7.07
CA SER A 62 0.86 -11.41 -7.78
C SER A 62 2.33 -11.83 -7.93
N PRO A 63 2.65 -13.12 -7.92
CA PRO A 63 1.72 -14.25 -7.67
C PRO A 63 1.30 -14.36 -6.20
N LEU A 64 0.26 -15.15 -5.89
CA LEU A 64 -0.06 -15.49 -4.51
C LEU A 64 0.95 -16.51 -3.95
N PRO A 65 1.17 -16.57 -2.63
CA PRO A 65 1.95 -17.64 -2.02
C PRO A 65 1.28 -19.01 -2.23
N GLU A 66 2.10 -20.07 -2.31
CA GLU A 66 1.62 -21.45 -2.45
C GLU A 66 0.66 -21.84 -1.30
N ASP A 67 0.98 -21.46 -0.06
CA ASP A 67 0.05 -21.58 1.07
C ASP A 67 -0.99 -20.47 1.02
N ARG A 68 -2.17 -20.82 0.49
CA ARG A 68 -3.32 -19.91 0.38
C ARG A 68 -3.80 -19.37 1.72
N ASN A 69 -3.55 -20.06 2.83
CA ASN A 69 -3.93 -19.57 4.17
C ASN A 69 -3.01 -18.45 4.67
N ALA A 70 -1.83 -18.29 4.07
CA ALA A 70 -0.92 -17.20 4.40
C ALA A 70 -1.37 -15.86 3.79
N VAL A 71 -2.32 -15.86 2.85
CA VAL A 71 -2.86 -14.65 2.23
C VAL A 71 -3.74 -13.90 3.21
N GLY A 72 -3.22 -12.80 3.74
CA GLY A 72 -3.91 -11.98 4.72
C GLY A 72 -3.31 -10.58 4.84
N TYR A 73 -3.78 -9.85 5.86
CA TYR A 73 -3.39 -8.45 6.09
C TYR A 73 -1.87 -8.26 6.23
N ASP A 74 -1.24 -9.09 7.07
CA ASP A 74 0.22 -9.01 7.30
C ASP A 74 1.01 -9.38 6.03
N TRP A 75 0.58 -10.40 5.28
CA TRP A 75 1.18 -10.73 3.99
C TRP A 75 1.11 -9.54 3.03
N ALA A 76 -0.08 -8.94 2.84
CA ALA A 76 -0.25 -7.82 1.93
C ALA A 76 0.64 -6.62 2.32
N LEU A 77 0.75 -6.30 3.61
CA LEU A 77 1.67 -5.27 4.09
C LEU A 77 3.12 -5.59 3.72
N THR A 78 3.57 -6.84 3.90
CA THR A 78 4.94 -7.23 3.55
C THR A 78 5.21 -7.15 2.06
N GLN A 79 4.25 -7.49 1.20
CA GLN A 79 4.40 -7.39 -0.26
C GLN A 79 4.55 -5.93 -0.69
N LEU A 80 3.71 -5.03 -0.16
CA LEU A 80 3.72 -3.61 -0.52
C LEU A 80 5.04 -2.89 -0.19
N ILE A 81 5.79 -3.37 0.80
CA ILE A 81 7.07 -2.77 1.20
C ILE A 81 8.30 -3.46 0.62
N GLN A 82 8.13 -4.50 -0.21
CA GLN A 82 9.27 -5.19 -0.83
C GLN A 82 10.14 -4.20 -1.60
N ALA A 83 11.45 -4.49 -1.63
CA ALA A 83 12.40 -3.65 -2.34
C ALA A 83 12.03 -3.56 -3.82
N LEU A 84 12.39 -2.42 -4.42
CA LEU A 84 12.25 -2.21 -5.86
C LEU A 84 12.99 -3.34 -6.60
N PRO A 85 12.37 -4.00 -7.60
CA PRO A 85 13.09 -4.94 -8.45
C PRO A 85 14.28 -4.26 -9.13
N GLU A 86 15.38 -4.99 -9.30
CA GLU A 86 16.55 -4.46 -9.99
C GLU A 86 16.18 -4.12 -11.44
N GLY A 87 16.48 -2.89 -11.87
CA GLY A 87 16.14 -2.39 -13.21
C GLY A 87 14.69 -1.89 -13.39
N PHE A 88 13.87 -1.84 -12.33
CA PHE A 88 12.53 -1.25 -12.42
C PHE A 88 12.61 0.25 -12.74
N THR A 89 11.97 0.65 -13.83
CA THR A 89 11.78 2.06 -14.20
C THR A 89 10.28 2.36 -14.15
N PRO A 90 9.83 3.32 -13.32
CA PRO A 90 8.44 3.75 -13.30
C PRO A 90 8.02 4.26 -14.67
N GLU A 91 6.77 3.98 -15.05
CA GLU A 91 6.16 4.58 -16.24
C GLU A 91 5.73 6.02 -15.93
N ASP A 92 5.61 6.85 -16.97
CA ASP A 92 5.24 8.27 -16.86
C ASP A 92 4.06 8.56 -17.80
N TYR A 93 2.87 8.17 -17.37
CA TYR A 93 1.63 8.53 -18.05
C TYR A 93 0.57 8.99 -17.03
N PRO A 94 -0.37 9.87 -17.42
CA PRO A 94 -1.39 10.37 -16.50
C PRO A 94 -2.21 9.25 -15.89
N GLY A 95 -2.26 9.19 -14.55
CA GLY A 95 -3.00 8.18 -13.80
C GLY A 95 -2.24 6.86 -13.58
N TYR A 96 -0.98 6.77 -14.01
CA TYR A 96 -0.09 5.70 -13.56
C TYR A 96 0.07 5.79 -12.03
N ILE A 97 -0.08 4.66 -11.35
CA ILE A 97 0.25 4.52 -9.94
C ILE A 97 1.44 3.59 -9.87
N ASN A 98 2.56 4.06 -9.32
CA ASN A 98 3.74 3.21 -9.16
C ASN A 98 3.43 2.02 -8.23
N PRO A 99 3.46 0.76 -8.72
CA PRO A 99 3.13 -0.41 -7.90
C PRO A 99 4.09 -0.60 -6.72
N HIS A 100 5.28 -0.01 -6.78
CA HIS A 100 6.29 -0.04 -5.73
C HIS A 100 6.39 1.28 -4.97
N ALA A 101 5.37 2.14 -5.02
CA ALA A 101 5.34 3.42 -4.29
C ALA A 101 5.65 3.25 -2.79
N LEU A 102 5.28 2.10 -2.19
CA LEU A 102 5.47 1.81 -0.76
C LEU A 102 6.75 1.02 -0.43
N ALA A 103 7.58 0.68 -1.42
CA ALA A 103 8.82 -0.08 -1.25
C ALA A 103 9.75 0.52 -0.18
N GLY A 104 10.27 -0.28 0.75
CA GLY A 104 11.14 0.19 1.84
C GLY A 104 10.41 0.95 2.96
N GLY A 105 9.07 0.97 2.96
CA GLY A 105 8.29 1.47 4.08
C GLY A 105 8.43 0.60 5.34
N LYS A 106 8.09 1.17 6.50
CA LYS A 106 8.16 0.48 7.79
C LYS A 106 6.77 0.11 8.28
N ILE A 107 6.53 -1.17 8.58
CA ILE A 107 5.26 -1.60 9.19
C ILE A 107 5.27 -1.17 10.67
N LYS A 108 4.21 -0.48 11.10
CA LYS A 108 4.01 -0.02 12.47
C LYS A 108 2.63 -0.43 12.97
N ASP A 109 2.48 -0.61 14.28
CA ASP A 109 1.18 -0.78 14.91
C ASP A 109 0.47 0.56 15.08
N THR A 110 -0.83 0.59 14.82
CA THR A 110 -1.71 1.68 15.23
C THR A 110 -1.75 1.68 16.76
N ALA A 111 -1.34 2.78 17.41
CA ALA A 111 -1.55 2.93 18.84
C ALA A 111 -3.04 2.73 19.16
N ALA A 112 -3.33 1.84 20.10
CA ALA A 112 -4.68 1.58 20.61
C ALA A 112 -5.24 2.79 21.35
#